data_AF-A0A444Y7D5-F1
#
_entry.id   AF-A0A444Y7D5-F1
#
_cell.length_a   1.000
_cell.length_b   1.000
_cell.length_c   1.000
_cell.angle_alpha   90.00
_cell.angle_beta   90.00
_cell.angle_gamma   90.00
#
_symmetry.space_group_name_H-M   'P 1'
#
loop_
_entity.id
_entity.type
_entity.pdbx_description
1 polymer ?
#
loop_
_entity_poly.entity_id
_entity_poly.type
_entity_poly.pdbx_seq_one_letter_code
_entity_poly.pdbx_strand_id
1 'polypeptide(L)'
;MVFNPRITEDHEFQQTKDSRLKRTMNLYRPYGLFEGIFDDENTEKLRIAIKGVGKMDKEYNFDPKSIDWKDYLMNVHFPGLINSSALKFLLLITRRTT
;
A
#
# COMPACT_ATOMS: atom_id res chain seq x y z
N MET A 1 -10.39 -18.24 5.83
CA MET A 1 -10.83 -17.86 4.47
C MET A 1 -9.79 -18.36 3.48
N VAL A 2 -10.17 -19.24 2.54
CA VAL A 2 -9.25 -19.78 1.53
C VAL A 2 -9.32 -18.88 0.30
N PHE A 3 -8.20 -18.26 -0.05
CA PHE A 3 -8.05 -17.50 -1.30
C PHE A 3 -8.13 -18.51 -2.46
N ASN A 4 -9.12 -18.40 -3.34
CA ASN A 4 -9.26 -19.27 -4.51
C ASN A 4 -8.55 -18.60 -5.71
N PRO A 5 -7.37 -19.08 -6.14
CA PRO A 5 -6.57 -18.42 -7.17
C PRO A 5 -7.12 -18.56 -8.60
N ARG A 6 -8.19 -19.33 -8.82
CA ARG A 6 -8.74 -19.61 -10.16
C ARG A 6 -9.48 -18.45 -10.85
N ILE A 7 -9.60 -17.27 -10.23
CA ILE A 7 -10.21 -16.08 -10.87
C ILE A 7 -9.11 -15.14 -11.42
N THR A 8 -8.05 -15.71 -12.01
CA THR A 8 -6.97 -14.90 -12.63
C THR A 8 -6.54 -15.38 -14.01
N GLU A 9 -7.32 -16.22 -14.68
CA GLU A 9 -7.01 -16.69 -16.03
C GLU A 9 -8.05 -16.28 -17.06
N ASP A 10 -8.07 -15.00 -17.40
CA ASP A 10 -8.47 -14.52 -18.72
C ASP A 10 -8.25 -13.02 -18.85
N HIS A 11 -7.65 -12.67 -19.99
CA HIS A 11 -7.32 -11.33 -20.48
C HIS A 11 -5.98 -10.76 -20.02
N GLU A 12 -4.96 -11.00 -20.86
CA GLU A 12 -3.89 -10.04 -21.11
C GLU A 12 -4.52 -8.68 -21.48
N PHE A 13 -4.76 -7.85 -20.47
CA PHE A 13 -5.22 -6.50 -20.69
C PHE A 13 -4.06 -5.66 -21.23
N GLN A 14 -4.21 -5.12 -22.44
CA GLN A 14 -3.38 -4.03 -22.94
C GLN A 14 -3.21 -2.96 -21.86
N GLN A 15 -1.99 -2.41 -21.72
CA GLN A 15 -1.61 -1.43 -20.70
C GLN A 15 -2.24 -0.03 -20.91
N THR A 16 -3.52 0.04 -21.23
CA THR A 16 -4.29 1.28 -21.23
C THR A 16 -4.46 1.81 -19.80
N LYS A 17 -4.74 3.11 -19.65
CA LYS A 17 -4.97 3.73 -18.33
C LYS A 17 -6.12 3.03 -17.58
N ASP A 18 -7.10 2.52 -18.32
CA ASP A 18 -8.27 1.81 -17.79
C ASP A 18 -7.94 0.44 -17.21
N SER A 19 -6.97 -0.30 -17.79
CA SER A 19 -6.57 -1.61 -17.25
C SER A 19 -5.81 -1.48 -15.93
N ARG A 20 -5.00 -0.42 -15.78
CA ARG A 20 -4.31 -0.10 -14.52
C ARG A 20 -5.29 0.29 -13.41
N LEU A 21 -6.29 1.12 -13.72
CA LEU A 21 -7.33 1.49 -12.77
C LEU A 21 -8.13 0.27 -12.30
N LYS A 22 -8.55 -0.61 -13.22
CA LYS A 22 -9.24 -1.88 -12.87
C LYS A 22 -8.38 -2.77 -11.97
N ARG A 23 -7.08 -2.89 -12.25
CA ARG A 23 -6.16 -3.66 -11.41
C ARG A 23 -6.04 -3.09 -10.00
N THR A 24 -5.91 -1.77 -9.87
CA THR A 24 -5.90 -1.10 -8.56
C THR A 24 -7.21 -1.31 -7.82
N MET A 25 -8.36 -1.16 -8.49
CA MET A 25 -9.68 -1.36 -7.90
C MET A 25 -9.86 -2.79 -7.38
N ASN A 26 -9.41 -3.80 -8.13
CA ASN A 26 -9.45 -5.20 -7.72
C ASN A 26 -8.51 -5.48 -6.53
N LEU A 27 -7.34 -4.84 -6.47
CA LEU A 27 -6.42 -4.94 -5.34
C LEU A 27 -7.03 -4.37 -4.04
N TYR A 28 -7.76 -3.25 -4.15
CA TYR A 28 -8.41 -2.59 -3.01
C TYR A 28 -9.78 -3.14 -2.65
N ARG A 29 -10.43 -3.87 -3.56
CA ARG A 29 -11.74 -4.51 -3.32
C ARG A 29 -11.83 -5.24 -1.96
N PRO A 30 -10.88 -6.11 -1.56
CA PRO A 30 -10.96 -6.76 -0.25
C PRO A 30 -10.89 -5.78 0.91
N TYR A 31 -10.19 -4.65 0.79
CA TYR A 31 -10.09 -3.63 1.83
C TYR A 31 -11.33 -2.73 1.90
N GLY A 32 -11.96 -2.43 0.76
CA GLY A 32 -13.20 -1.63 0.71
C GLY A 32 -14.45 -2.42 1.08
N LEU A 33 -14.42 -3.74 0.98
CA LEU A 33 -15.51 -4.64 1.38
C LEU A 33 -15.27 -5.28 2.77
N PHE A 34 -14.16 -4.95 3.41
CA PHE A 34 -13.86 -5.42 4.76
C PHE A 34 -14.52 -4.47 5.76
N GLU A 35 -15.48 -4.99 6.52
CA GLU A 35 -16.17 -4.22 7.57
C GLU A 35 -15.39 -4.16 8.89
N GLY A 36 -14.16 -4.68 8.92
CA GLY A 36 -13.31 -4.58 10.09
C GLY A 36 -12.68 -3.20 10.22
N ILE A 37 -12.70 -2.69 11.44
CA ILE A 37 -11.98 -1.47 11.81
C ILE A 37 -10.56 -1.89 12.20
N PHE A 38 -9.57 -1.22 11.60
CA PHE A 38 -8.19 -1.33 12.06
C PHE A 38 -7.96 -0.27 13.14
N ASP A 39 -7.84 -0.68 14.40
CA ASP A 39 -7.42 0.21 15.46
C ASP A 39 -5.90 0.44 15.44
N ASP A 40 -5.47 1.54 16.06
CA ASP A 40 -4.08 1.91 16.26
C ASP A 40 -3.63 1.71 17.71
N GLU A 41 -4.33 0.89 18.51
CA GLU A 41 -4.16 0.80 19.96
C GLU A 41 -2.72 0.42 20.34
N ASN A 42 -2.13 -0.54 19.64
CA ASN A 42 -0.76 -0.97 19.87
C ASN A 42 0.26 0.14 19.55
N THR A 43 0.00 0.94 18.52
CA THR A 43 0.89 2.03 18.14
C THR A 43 0.77 3.20 19.11
N GLU A 44 -0.44 3.48 19.60
CA GLU A 44 -0.65 4.49 20.65
C GLU A 44 0.05 4.06 21.96
N LYS A 45 -0.07 2.79 22.37
CA LYS A 45 0.66 2.23 23.52
C LYS A 45 2.17 2.38 23.34
N LEU A 46 2.69 2.06 22.15
CA LEU A 46 4.11 2.23 21.84
C LEU A 46 4.53 3.70 21.96
N ARG A 47 3.75 4.62 21.37
CA ARG A 47 4.01 6.06 21.38
C ARG A 47 4.04 6.62 22.81
N ILE A 48 3.16 6.13 23.69
CA ILE A 48 3.18 6.49 25.11
C ILE A 48 4.44 5.94 25.79
N ALA A 49 4.80 4.68 25.52
CA ALA A 49 5.93 4.01 26.17
C ALA A 49 7.30 4.59 25.80
N ILE A 50 7.45 5.09 24.56
CA ILE A 50 8.70 5.71 24.08
C ILE A 50 8.79 7.21 24.41
N LYS A 51 7.75 7.77 25.03
CA LYS A 51 7.69 9.20 25.35
C LYS A 51 8.78 9.60 26.33
N GLY A 52 9.61 10.57 25.93
CA GLY A 52 10.79 11.01 26.67
C GLY A 52 12.01 10.08 26.57
N VAL A 53 11.93 8.99 25.81
CA VAL A 53 13.04 8.04 25.63
C VAL A 53 13.97 8.51 24.51
N GLY A 54 14.92 9.39 24.86
CA GLY A 54 15.98 9.84 23.97
C GLY A 54 15.44 10.44 22.65
N LYS A 55 15.84 9.84 21.51
CA LYS A 55 15.37 10.25 20.17
C LYS A 55 14.18 9.44 19.64
N MET A 56 13.74 8.40 20.37
CA MET A 56 12.70 7.47 19.90
C MET A 56 11.37 8.18 19.65
N ASP A 57 11.08 9.19 20.46
CA ASP A 57 9.92 10.08 20.31
C ASP A 57 9.84 10.82 18.97
N LYS A 58 10.95 10.97 18.25
CA LYS A 58 10.96 11.58 16.91
C LYS A 58 10.98 10.53 15.81
N GLU A 59 11.61 9.39 16.07
CA GLU A 59 11.84 8.33 15.10
C GLU A 59 10.64 7.39 14.92
N TYR A 60 9.87 7.15 15.99
CA TYR A 60 8.76 6.20 16.01
C TYR A 60 7.40 6.84 16.36
N ASN A 61 7.26 8.14 16.14
CA ASN A 61 6.03 8.87 16.39
C ASN A 61 5.04 8.73 15.23
N PHE A 62 4.45 7.54 15.10
CA PHE A 62 3.34 7.32 14.18
C PHE A 62 2.03 7.73 14.85
N ASP A 63 1.46 8.84 14.38
CA ASP A 63 0.11 9.28 14.74
C ASP A 63 -0.77 9.33 13.48
N PRO A 64 -1.68 8.37 13.29
CA PRO A 64 -2.55 8.33 12.11
C PRO A 64 -3.48 9.55 12.03
N LYS A 65 -3.74 10.26 13.12
CA LYS A 65 -4.57 11.48 13.13
C LYS A 65 -3.82 12.69 12.59
N SER A 66 -2.49 12.65 12.59
CA SER A 66 -1.64 13.73 12.07
C SER A 66 -1.48 13.71 10.55
N ILE A 67 -1.93 12.64 9.89
CA ILE A 67 -1.79 12.44 8.44
C ILE A 67 -2.93 13.16 7.72
N ASP A 68 -2.61 13.99 6.74
CA ASP A 68 -3.57 14.38 5.71
C ASP A 68 -3.83 13.16 4.81
N TRP A 69 -4.84 12.38 5.17
CA TRP A 69 -5.19 11.15 4.47
C TRP A 69 -5.52 11.37 3.00
N LYS A 70 -6.10 12.52 2.65
CA LYS A 70 -6.44 12.83 1.27
C LYS A 70 -5.17 13.05 0.45
N ASP A 71 -4.28 13.90 0.94
CA ASP A 71 -3.00 14.16 0.29
C ASP A 71 -2.15 12.88 0.19
N TYR A 72 -2.00 12.15 1.29
CA TYR A 72 -1.24 10.91 1.35
C TYR A 72 -1.75 9.86 0.35
N LEU A 73 -3.06 9.62 0.32
CA LEU A 73 -3.63 8.62 -0.59
C LEU A 73 -3.41 9.01 -2.06
N MET A 74 -3.66 10.28 -2.41
CA MET A 74 -3.64 10.75 -3.78
C MET A 74 -2.23 10.95 -4.34
N ASN A 75 -1.30 11.46 -3.52
CA ASN A 75 0.01 11.91 -3.98
C ASN A 75 1.15 10.94 -3.61
N VAL A 76 0.96 10.06 -2.62
CA VAL A 76 1.99 9.13 -2.17
C VAL A 76 1.57 7.68 -2.40
N HIS A 77 0.44 7.26 -1.83
CA HIS A 77 0.06 5.84 -1.73
C HIS A 77 -0.35 5.23 -3.08
N PHE A 78 -1.36 5.78 -3.76
CA PHE A 78 -1.80 5.26 -5.06
C PHE A 78 -0.71 5.38 -6.14
N PRO A 79 0.01 6.51 -6.28
CA PRO A 79 1.11 6.60 -7.24
C PRO A 79 2.22 5.59 -6.94
N GLY A 80 2.58 5.38 -5.67
CA GLY A 80 3.56 4.38 -5.25
C GLY A 80 3.21 2.96 -5.70
N LEU A 81 1.94 2.57 -5.61
CA LEU A 81 1.47 1.25 -6.05
C LEU A 81 1.49 1.10 -7.57
N ILE A 82 1.12 2.15 -8.29
CA ILE A 82 1.15 2.15 -9.75
C ILE A 82 2.62 2.05 -10.23
N ASN A 83 3.52 2.80 -9.59
CA ASN A 83 4.95 2.84 -9.94
C ASN A 83 5.76 1.64 -9.42
N SER A 84 5.27 0.90 -8.42
CA SER A 84 5.92 -0.34 -7.94
C SER A 84 6.02 -1.41 -9.05
N SER A 85 5.14 -1.36 -10.05
CA SER A 85 5.25 -2.20 -11.25
C SER A 85 6.38 -1.79 -12.20
N ALA A 86 6.80 -0.52 -12.18
CA ALA A 86 7.95 -0.02 -12.94
C ALA A 86 9.29 -0.48 -12.34
N LEU A 87 9.38 -0.64 -11.02
CA LEU A 87 10.58 -1.19 -10.36
C LEU A 87 10.85 -2.66 -10.77
N LYS A 88 9.79 -3.46 -10.93
CA LYS A 88 9.91 -4.82 -11.48
C LYS A 88 10.35 -4.80 -12.95
N PHE A 89 9.88 -3.82 -13.72
CA PHE A 89 10.33 -3.61 -15.10
C PHE A 89 11.83 -3.25 -15.13
N LEU A 90 12.29 -2.31 -14.29
CA LEU A 90 13.69 -1.89 -14.20
C LEU A 90 14.63 -3.03 -13.78
N LEU A 91 14.19 -3.88 -12.85
CA LEU A 91 14.90 -5.10 -12.44
C LEU A 91 14.93 -6.17 -13.55
N LEU A 92 13.91 -6.22 -14.42
CA LEU A 92 13.85 -7.17 -15.53
C LEU A 92 14.79 -6.76 -16.67
N ILE A 93 14.88 -5.46 -16.99
CA ILE A 93 15.82 -4.95 -18.01
C ILE A 93 17.28 -5.09 -17.54
N THR A 94 17.59 -4.83 -16.27
CA THR A 94 18.95 -5.00 -15.74
C THR A 94 19.40 -6.46 -15.66
N ARG A 95 18.49 -7.43 -15.45
CA ARG A 95 18.81 -8.87 -15.49
C ARG A 95 18.96 -9.47 -16.89
N ARG A 96 18.49 -8.78 -17.94
CA ARG A 96 18.67 -9.21 -19.35
C ARG A 96 19.91 -8.62 -20.03
N THR A 97 20.55 -7.64 -19.41
CA THR A 97 21.76 -6.96 -19.93
C THR A 97 23.06 -7.41 -19.27
N THR A 98 23.02 -8.48 -18.47
CA THR A 98 24.18 -9.23 -17.93
C THR A 98 24.02 -10.68 -18.30
#